data_AF-A0A6P8V388-F1
#
_entry.id   AF-A0A6P8V388-F1
#
_cell.length_a   1.000
_cell.length_b   1.000
_cell.length_c   1.000
_cell.angle_alpha   90.00
_cell.angle_beta   90.00
_cell.angle_gamma   90.00
#
_symmetry.space_group_name_H-M   'P 1'
#
loop_
_entity.id
_entity.type
_entity.pdbx_description
1 polymer ?
#
loop_
_entity_poly.entity_id
_entity_poly.type
_entity_poly.pdbx_seq_one_letter_code
_entity_poly.pdbx_strand_id
1 'polypeptide(L)'
;MEQEFEDIDSSGRWQNLYNEIRNQASEYPYKVAKLPMNRNLNRYRDVSPFDHSRVKLENSENDYINASLVMMEEAQRAYILSQGPLRNTCGHFWLMIWEQCSKAVLMLNRIIEKGSEKCAQYWPTSEGHPMSFTDTGFVVRLLSEEDQSYYTIRVLQLQNTMTGESREIYHFHYTTWPDFGVPESPASFLNFLFKVRESGSLGAEQGPAVVHCSAGIGRSGTLALVDTCLVLMDRRKNPSSVDIQKVLLDMREYRMGLIQTPDQLRFSYMAVIEGAKLTLLECSAAQIVIPRDGVEADLPPPPPPPRPHLNDNRPNGQPGPCAEPEATSEEPLSAEPQSAGEPESQDPDTADSSGHVRKRHREERIASTSQKVQQMKQRLSDSERKRDKWLYWRPILLNVGAGAAVAVGLLVVWMYAQ
;
A
#
# COMPACT_ATOMS: atom_id res chain seq x y z
N MET A 1 -23.24 0.93 -14.12
CA MET A 1 -22.16 0.19 -13.44
C MET A 1 -22.68 -0.98 -12.63
N GLU A 2 -23.53 -0.83 -11.61
CA GLU A 2 -24.03 -2.00 -10.83
C GLU A 2 -24.84 -2.97 -11.69
N GLN A 3 -25.81 -2.47 -12.46
CA GLN A 3 -26.58 -3.30 -13.39
C GLN A 3 -25.66 -3.99 -14.43
N GLU A 4 -24.72 -3.24 -15.01
CA GLU A 4 -23.74 -3.77 -15.97
C GLU A 4 -22.90 -4.90 -15.33
N PHE A 5 -22.45 -4.71 -14.08
CA PHE A 5 -21.72 -5.73 -13.33
C PHE A 5 -22.58 -6.98 -13.14
N GLU A 6 -23.82 -6.85 -12.65
CA GLU A 6 -24.74 -7.97 -12.44
C GLU A 6 -25.04 -8.71 -13.75
N ASP A 7 -25.23 -7.98 -14.85
CA ASP A 7 -25.48 -8.54 -16.17
C ASP A 7 -24.27 -9.35 -16.67
N ILE A 8 -23.04 -8.85 -16.48
CA ILE A 8 -21.81 -9.56 -16.87
C ILE A 8 -21.59 -10.77 -15.96
N ASP A 9 -21.83 -10.62 -14.65
CA ASP A 9 -21.55 -11.65 -13.65
C ASP A 9 -22.52 -12.84 -13.77
N SER A 10 -23.83 -12.55 -13.88
CA SER A 10 -24.86 -13.57 -14.06
C SER A 10 -24.73 -14.34 -15.38
N SER A 11 -24.19 -13.70 -16.42
CA SER A 11 -23.95 -14.32 -17.73
C SER A 11 -22.56 -14.94 -17.89
N GLY A 12 -21.67 -14.81 -16.88
CA GLY A 12 -20.32 -15.37 -16.93
C GLY A 12 -19.42 -14.77 -18.02
N ARG A 13 -19.67 -13.52 -18.45
CA ARG A 13 -19.03 -12.91 -19.63
C ARG A 13 -17.72 -12.16 -19.36
N TRP A 14 -17.16 -12.24 -18.15
CA TRP A 14 -15.92 -11.53 -17.78
C TRP A 14 -14.73 -11.83 -18.71
N GLN A 15 -14.58 -13.10 -19.14
CA GLN A 15 -13.53 -13.49 -20.07
C GLN A 15 -13.68 -12.81 -21.44
N ASN A 16 -14.92 -12.68 -21.92
CA ASN A 16 -15.21 -12.06 -23.22
C ASN A 16 -14.92 -10.57 -23.16
N LEU A 17 -15.44 -9.89 -22.14
CA LEU A 17 -15.20 -8.46 -21.94
C LEU A 17 -13.70 -8.15 -21.79
N TYR A 18 -12.97 -8.95 -21.01
CA TYR A 18 -11.53 -8.80 -20.87
C TYR A 18 -10.79 -8.93 -22.22
N ASN A 19 -11.21 -9.89 -23.05
CA ASN A 19 -10.64 -10.07 -24.40
C ASN A 19 -11.02 -8.92 -25.35
N GLU A 20 -12.24 -8.39 -25.26
CA GLU A 20 -12.68 -7.23 -26.04
C GLU A 20 -11.81 -6.00 -25.72
N ILE A 21 -11.62 -5.68 -24.43
CA ILE A 21 -10.73 -4.59 -23.99
C ILE A 21 -9.29 -4.82 -24.45
N ARG A 22 -8.80 -6.08 -24.41
CA ARG A 22 -7.47 -6.42 -24.92
C ARG A 22 -7.35 -6.16 -26.42
N ASN A 23 -8.39 -6.47 -27.20
CA ASN A 23 -8.39 -6.29 -28.65
C ASN A 23 -8.57 -4.82 -29.07
N GLN A 24 -9.21 -4.01 -28.24
CA GLN A 24 -9.39 -2.57 -28.47
C GLN A 24 -8.19 -1.72 -28.00
N ALA A 25 -7.33 -2.26 -27.15
CA ALA A 25 -6.20 -1.52 -26.60
C ALA A 25 -5.23 -1.08 -27.69
N SER A 26 -4.89 0.20 -27.68
CA SER A 26 -3.91 0.79 -28.60
C SER A 26 -2.51 0.18 -28.40
N GLU A 27 -1.79 -0.02 -29.50
CA GLU A 27 -0.39 -0.41 -29.49
C GLU A 27 0.49 0.78 -29.86
N TYR A 28 1.48 1.08 -29.02
CA TYR A 28 2.48 2.12 -29.27
C TYR A 28 3.90 1.55 -29.33
N PRO A 29 4.84 2.24 -29.99
CA PRO A 29 6.24 1.81 -30.02
C PRO A 29 6.88 1.77 -28.63
N TYR A 30 7.77 0.80 -28.41
CA TYR A 30 8.60 0.63 -27.20
C TYR A 30 10.05 0.27 -27.59
N LYS A 31 10.57 0.93 -28.63
CA LYS A 31 11.87 0.62 -29.27
C LYS A 31 13.03 0.76 -28.30
N VAL A 32 13.02 1.77 -27.43
CA VAL A 32 14.11 2.01 -26.47
C VAL A 32 14.24 0.83 -25.50
N ALA A 33 13.11 0.28 -25.05
CA ALA A 33 13.07 -0.88 -24.16
C ALA A 33 13.69 -2.14 -24.76
N LYS A 34 13.73 -2.26 -26.10
CA LYS A 34 14.27 -3.42 -26.81
C LYS A 34 15.72 -3.27 -27.27
N LEU A 35 16.36 -2.13 -27.02
CA LEU A 35 17.78 -1.96 -27.32
C LEU A 35 18.61 -3.02 -26.57
N PRO A 36 19.66 -3.59 -27.19
CA PRO A 36 20.48 -4.64 -26.57
C PRO A 36 21.02 -4.26 -25.18
N MET A 37 21.44 -3.00 -25.01
CA MET A 37 21.96 -2.45 -23.75
C MET A 37 20.92 -2.41 -22.62
N ASN A 38 19.62 -2.40 -22.94
CA ASN A 38 18.52 -2.31 -21.97
C ASN A 38 17.94 -3.68 -21.60
N ARG A 39 18.45 -4.77 -22.20
CA ARG A 39 17.90 -6.12 -21.99
C ARG A 39 17.95 -6.56 -20.52
N ASN A 40 19.04 -6.24 -19.81
CA ASN A 40 19.24 -6.54 -18.39
C ASN A 40 18.55 -5.55 -17.43
N LEU A 41 17.89 -4.51 -17.96
CA LEU A 41 17.10 -3.55 -17.18
C LEU A 41 15.60 -3.93 -17.17
N ASN A 42 15.21 -4.95 -17.93
CA ASN A 42 13.85 -5.46 -18.03
C ASN A 42 13.69 -6.78 -17.30
N ARG A 43 12.76 -6.85 -16.33
CA ARG A 43 12.45 -8.08 -15.60
C ARG A 43 11.77 -9.12 -16.49
N TYR A 44 10.92 -8.66 -17.41
CA TYR A 44 10.14 -9.50 -18.32
C TYR A 44 10.35 -9.07 -19.76
N ARG A 45 10.51 -10.04 -20.67
CA ARG A 45 10.78 -9.77 -22.09
C ARG A 45 9.57 -9.17 -22.81
N ASP A 46 8.38 -9.49 -22.33
CA ASP A 46 7.06 -9.19 -22.89
C ASP A 46 6.38 -7.98 -22.23
N VAL A 47 7.03 -7.34 -21.25
CA VAL A 47 6.49 -6.14 -20.58
C VAL A 47 7.48 -5.00 -20.74
N SER A 48 7.10 -3.95 -21.45
CA SER A 48 7.96 -2.81 -21.76
C SER A 48 7.18 -1.49 -21.69
N PRO A 49 7.80 -0.38 -21.25
CA PRO A 49 7.15 0.93 -21.33
C PRO A 49 7.11 1.41 -22.78
N PHE A 50 6.05 2.13 -23.16
CA PHE A 50 6.01 2.79 -24.46
C PHE A 50 6.98 3.97 -24.51
N ASP A 51 7.52 4.27 -25.69
CA ASP A 51 8.56 5.29 -25.86
C ASP A 51 8.05 6.70 -25.51
N HIS A 52 6.76 6.99 -25.74
CA HIS A 52 6.16 8.31 -25.49
C HIS A 52 5.84 8.57 -24.02
N SER A 53 5.62 7.51 -23.22
CA SER A 53 5.21 7.61 -21.82
C SER A 53 6.26 7.09 -20.84
N ARG A 54 7.38 6.54 -21.32
CA ARG A 54 8.45 6.04 -20.43
C ARG A 54 9.00 7.19 -19.58
N VAL A 55 9.30 6.89 -18.33
CA VAL A 55 10.11 7.79 -17.50
C VAL A 55 11.56 7.75 -18.01
N LYS A 56 12.20 8.91 -18.06
CA LYS A 56 13.60 9.06 -18.47
C LYS A 56 14.41 9.52 -17.27
N LEU A 57 15.52 8.85 -16.99
CA LEU A 57 16.45 9.25 -15.95
C LEU A 57 17.35 10.36 -16.50
N GLU A 58 17.53 11.45 -15.76
CA GLU A 58 18.36 12.58 -16.20
C GLU A 58 19.81 12.44 -15.74
N ASN A 59 20.03 11.95 -14.52
CA ASN A 59 21.36 11.83 -13.91
C ASN A 59 21.93 10.40 -14.01
N SER A 60 21.83 9.78 -15.18
CA SER A 60 22.34 8.44 -15.48
C SER A 60 22.95 8.41 -16.88
N GLU A 61 24.01 7.64 -17.09
CA GLU A 61 24.59 7.42 -18.44
C GLU A 61 23.57 6.82 -19.42
N ASN A 62 22.65 6.02 -18.89
CA ASN A 62 21.54 5.43 -19.64
C ASN A 62 20.22 5.93 -19.03
N ASP A 63 19.43 6.65 -19.83
CA ASP A 63 18.15 7.25 -19.41
C ASP A 63 17.03 6.22 -19.18
N TYR A 64 17.29 4.94 -19.43
CA TYR A 64 16.26 3.90 -19.45
C TYR A 64 15.96 3.31 -18.06
N ILE A 65 14.67 3.34 -17.73
CA ILE A 65 14.06 2.53 -16.68
C ILE A 65 12.72 1.96 -17.18
N ASN A 66 12.38 0.73 -16.78
CA ASN A 66 11.06 0.15 -17.10
C ASN A 66 9.97 0.74 -16.19
N ALA A 67 9.54 1.95 -16.53
CA ALA A 67 8.49 2.69 -15.85
C ALA A 67 7.74 3.56 -16.85
N SER A 68 6.43 3.74 -16.65
CA SER A 68 5.58 4.58 -17.49
C SER A 68 4.86 5.61 -16.64
N LEU A 69 4.89 6.88 -17.05
CA LEU A 69 4.04 7.92 -16.50
C LEU A 69 2.64 7.80 -17.11
N VAL A 70 1.65 7.47 -16.28
CA VAL A 70 0.24 7.35 -16.65
C VAL A 70 -0.48 8.60 -16.15
N MET A 71 -0.97 9.43 -17.07
CA MET A 71 -1.65 10.68 -16.74
C MET A 71 -3.14 10.59 -17.03
N MET A 72 -3.95 10.81 -16.01
CA MET A 72 -5.40 10.85 -16.09
C MET A 72 -5.85 12.30 -15.91
N GLU A 73 -5.84 13.06 -17.01
CA GLU A 73 -6.04 14.51 -17.01
C GLU A 73 -7.38 14.92 -16.37
N GLU A 74 -8.47 14.25 -16.76
CA GLU A 74 -9.79 14.51 -16.17
C GLU A 74 -9.88 14.09 -14.69
N ALA A 75 -9.06 13.15 -14.23
CA ALA A 75 -8.98 12.83 -12.81
C ALA A 75 -8.02 13.76 -12.05
N GLN A 76 -7.24 14.58 -12.76
CA GLN A 76 -6.08 15.29 -12.21
C GLN A 76 -5.19 14.38 -11.36
N ARG A 77 -4.94 13.17 -11.88
CA ARG A 77 -4.19 12.13 -11.18
C ARG A 77 -3.10 11.59 -12.10
N ALA A 78 -1.90 11.42 -11.56
CA ALA A 78 -0.78 10.86 -12.27
C ALA A 78 -0.11 9.76 -11.44
N TYR A 79 0.36 8.73 -12.13
CA TYR A 79 1.06 7.60 -11.52
C TYR A 79 2.30 7.25 -12.33
N ILE A 80 3.34 6.77 -11.66
CA ILE A 80 4.42 6.05 -12.32
C ILE A 80 4.21 4.56 -12.10
N LEU A 81 3.84 3.83 -13.15
CA LEU A 81 3.70 2.38 -13.10
C LEU A 81 5.01 1.72 -13.52
N SER A 82 5.66 0.99 -12.61
CA SER A 82 6.98 0.40 -12.84
C SER A 82 7.01 -1.10 -12.51
N GLN A 83 7.99 -1.82 -13.08
CA GLN A 83 8.30 -3.19 -12.64
C GLN A 83 8.88 -3.20 -11.22
N GLY A 84 8.81 -4.34 -10.54
CA GLY A 84 9.56 -4.55 -9.32
C GLY A 84 11.07 -4.46 -9.60
N PRO A 85 11.83 -3.58 -8.93
CA PRO A 85 13.24 -3.37 -9.23
C PRO A 85 14.04 -4.66 -9.30
N LEU A 86 14.96 -4.74 -10.26
CA LEU A 86 16.00 -5.75 -10.30
C LEU A 86 17.13 -5.31 -9.37
N ARG A 87 18.01 -6.24 -8.99
CA ARG A 87 19.17 -5.95 -8.13
C ARG A 87 20.04 -4.83 -8.71
N ASN A 88 20.26 -4.85 -10.02
CA ASN A 88 21.03 -3.86 -10.77
C ASN A 88 20.24 -2.60 -11.17
N THR A 89 18.97 -2.46 -10.76
CA THR A 89 18.16 -1.27 -11.07
C THR A 89 17.54 -0.64 -9.82
N CYS A 90 17.99 -1.03 -8.62
CA CYS A 90 17.51 -0.43 -7.38
C CYS A 90 17.94 1.03 -7.26
N GLY A 91 19.18 1.36 -7.62
CA GLY A 91 19.65 2.75 -7.67
C GLY A 91 18.83 3.59 -8.65
N HIS A 92 18.65 3.11 -9.88
CA HIS A 92 17.80 3.76 -10.89
C HIS A 92 16.36 4.01 -10.39
N PHE A 93 15.80 3.07 -9.61
CA PHE A 93 14.46 3.22 -9.05
C PHE A 93 14.38 4.37 -8.04
N TRP A 94 15.37 4.50 -7.16
CA TRP A 94 15.44 5.62 -6.22
C TRP A 94 15.79 6.95 -6.88
N LEU A 95 16.64 6.93 -7.92
CA LEU A 95 16.89 8.10 -8.75
C LEU A 95 15.60 8.61 -9.40
N MET A 96 14.81 7.70 -9.99
CA MET A 96 13.50 8.04 -10.56
C MET A 96 12.57 8.67 -9.52
N ILE A 97 12.46 8.09 -8.32
CA ILE A 97 11.64 8.64 -7.22
C ILE A 97 12.08 10.06 -6.85
N TRP A 98 13.39 10.30 -6.80
CA TRP A 98 13.96 11.60 -6.50
C TRP A 98 13.66 12.63 -7.58
N GLU A 99 13.98 12.33 -8.84
CA GLU A 99 13.80 13.23 -9.99
C GLU A 99 12.34 13.57 -10.24
N GLN A 100 11.44 12.61 -10.00
CA GLN A 100 10.00 12.79 -10.20
C GLN A 100 9.31 13.40 -8.98
N CYS A 101 10.05 13.77 -7.93
CA CYS A 101 9.52 14.32 -6.69
C CYS A 101 8.39 13.48 -6.07
N SER A 102 8.46 12.15 -6.24
CA SER A 102 7.44 11.22 -5.77
C SER A 102 7.44 11.15 -4.24
N LYS A 103 6.29 11.33 -3.61
CA LYS A 103 6.14 11.26 -2.14
C LYS A 103 5.85 9.86 -1.61
N ALA A 104 5.39 8.96 -2.48
CA ALA A 104 5.04 7.59 -2.08
C ALA A 104 5.40 6.53 -3.12
N VAL A 105 5.68 5.34 -2.59
CA VAL A 105 5.84 4.09 -3.32
C VAL A 105 4.77 3.10 -2.83
N LEU A 106 3.96 2.59 -3.74
CA LEU A 106 2.91 1.60 -3.48
C LEU A 106 3.37 0.25 -4.05
N MET A 107 3.82 -0.64 -3.16
CA MET A 107 4.30 -1.98 -3.47
C MET A 107 3.17 -3.01 -3.28
N LEU A 108 2.80 -3.70 -4.35
CA LEU A 108 1.65 -4.63 -4.36
C LEU A 108 2.05 -6.11 -4.47
N ASN A 109 3.31 -6.44 -4.20
CA ASN A 109 3.81 -7.82 -4.24
C ASN A 109 4.74 -8.11 -3.07
N ARG A 110 4.97 -9.39 -2.80
CA ARG A 110 6.08 -9.82 -1.94
C ARG A 110 7.35 -10.00 -2.76
N ILE A 111 8.51 -9.89 -2.12
CA ILE A 111 9.83 -10.12 -2.74
C ILE A 111 9.88 -11.50 -3.39
N ILE A 112 9.39 -12.52 -2.67
CA ILE A 112 9.31 -13.90 -3.16
C ILE A 112 7.84 -14.31 -3.21
N GLU A 113 7.39 -14.81 -4.36
CA GLU A 113 6.06 -15.39 -4.53
C GLU A 113 6.18 -16.71 -5.28
N LYS A 114 5.52 -17.76 -4.77
CA LYS A 114 5.57 -19.12 -5.34
C LYS A 114 7.02 -19.61 -5.57
N GLY A 115 7.93 -19.25 -4.66
CA GLY A 115 9.35 -19.66 -4.70
C GLY A 115 10.24 -18.88 -5.68
N SER A 116 9.74 -17.85 -6.36
CA SER A 116 10.52 -17.03 -7.29
C SER A 116 10.64 -15.59 -6.81
N GLU A 117 11.81 -14.97 -7.02
CA GLU A 117 12.02 -13.54 -6.76
C GLU A 117 11.25 -12.68 -7.77
N LYS A 118 10.29 -11.89 -7.28
CA LYS A 118 9.43 -10.99 -8.04
C LYS A 118 9.89 -9.53 -7.97
N CYS A 119 10.68 -9.20 -6.96
CA CYS A 119 11.21 -7.87 -6.72
C CYS A 119 12.48 -8.02 -5.88
N ALA A 120 13.51 -7.21 -6.12
CA ALA A 120 14.64 -7.13 -5.20
C ALA A 120 14.23 -6.49 -3.86
N GLN A 121 14.99 -6.77 -2.80
CA GLN A 121 14.95 -5.98 -1.57
C GLN A 121 15.60 -4.61 -1.87
N TYR A 122 14.79 -3.59 -2.17
CA TYR A 122 15.27 -2.26 -2.56
C TYR A 122 15.18 -1.23 -1.43
N TRP A 123 14.67 -1.62 -0.27
CA TRP A 123 14.54 -0.77 0.93
C TRP A 123 15.19 -1.47 2.14
N PRO A 124 15.69 -0.72 3.14
CA PRO A 124 16.21 -1.30 4.38
C PRO A 124 15.07 -1.92 5.22
N THR A 125 15.36 -3.03 5.90
CA THR A 125 14.46 -3.63 6.91
C THR A 125 14.83 -3.14 8.31
N SER A 126 13.97 -3.40 9.29
CA SER A 126 14.14 -3.02 10.70
C SER A 126 15.39 -3.61 11.37
N GLU A 127 15.84 -4.78 10.89
CA GLU A 127 17.10 -5.43 11.30
C GLU A 127 18.28 -5.05 10.39
N GLY A 128 18.00 -4.33 9.31
CA GLY A 128 18.96 -3.99 8.27
C GLY A 128 19.69 -2.69 8.55
N HIS A 129 20.86 -2.56 7.94
CA HIS A 129 21.56 -1.28 7.87
C HIS A 129 20.93 -0.40 6.77
N PRO A 130 21.17 0.92 6.81
CA PRO A 130 20.91 1.80 5.67
C PRO A 130 21.40 1.19 4.36
N MET A 131 20.60 1.29 3.30
CA MET A 131 20.98 0.80 1.98
C MET A 131 21.60 1.92 1.16
N SER A 132 22.85 1.73 0.71
CA SER A 132 23.56 2.67 -0.15
C SER A 132 23.52 2.21 -1.60
N PHE A 133 23.12 3.11 -2.50
CA PHE A 133 23.08 2.94 -3.95
C PHE A 133 24.12 3.89 -4.56
N THR A 134 25.38 3.45 -4.56
CA THR A 134 26.52 4.29 -4.97
C THR A 134 26.55 4.59 -6.47
N ASP A 135 25.91 3.75 -7.28
CA ASP A 135 25.72 3.93 -8.72
C ASP A 135 24.91 5.20 -9.05
N THR A 136 24.04 5.62 -8.14
CA THR A 136 23.15 6.78 -8.31
C THR A 136 23.29 7.84 -7.21
N GLY A 137 24.15 7.62 -6.22
CA GLY A 137 24.42 8.58 -5.15
C GLY A 137 23.29 8.72 -4.13
N PHE A 138 22.64 7.62 -3.74
CA PHE A 138 21.55 7.63 -2.76
C PHE A 138 21.81 6.73 -1.56
N VAL A 139 21.30 7.14 -0.40
CA VAL A 139 21.19 6.30 0.79
C VAL A 139 19.75 6.29 1.27
N VAL A 140 19.22 5.09 1.55
CA VAL A 140 17.86 4.90 2.05
C VAL A 140 17.92 4.37 3.47
N ARG A 141 17.18 5.02 4.38
CA ARG A 141 17.06 4.66 5.79
C ARG A 141 15.60 4.39 6.14
N LEU A 142 15.36 3.41 7.01
CA LEU A 142 14.06 3.21 7.61
C LEU A 142 13.92 4.15 8.81
N LEU A 143 12.88 4.98 8.83
CA LEU A 143 12.57 5.86 9.97
C LEU A 143 11.51 5.24 10.87
N SER A 144 10.46 4.69 10.28
CA SER A 144 9.38 4.00 11.01
C SER A 144 8.75 2.90 10.16
N GLU A 145 8.17 1.91 10.84
CA GLU A 145 7.45 0.79 10.25
C GLU A 145 6.20 0.51 11.11
N GLU A 146 5.04 0.46 10.47
CA GLU A 146 3.75 0.11 11.07
C GLU A 146 3.15 -1.08 10.33
N ASP A 147 3.10 -2.22 11.00
CA ASP A 147 2.51 -3.44 10.46
C ASP A 147 1.02 -3.52 10.75
N GLN A 148 0.25 -3.77 9.69
CA GLN A 148 -1.17 -4.05 9.73
C GLN A 148 -1.45 -5.46 9.21
N SER A 149 -2.70 -5.93 9.31
CA SER A 149 -3.02 -7.33 8.99
C SER A 149 -2.76 -7.73 7.53
N TYR A 150 -2.88 -6.80 6.58
CA TYR A 150 -2.76 -7.07 5.13
C TYR A 150 -1.86 -6.07 4.39
N TYR A 151 -1.30 -5.09 5.09
CA TYR A 151 -0.29 -4.17 4.55
C TYR A 151 0.66 -3.72 5.66
N THR A 152 1.79 -3.15 5.25
CA THR A 152 2.75 -2.45 6.12
C THR A 152 2.94 -1.05 5.57
N ILE A 153 3.02 -0.04 6.45
CA ILE A 153 3.39 1.33 6.08
C ILE A 153 4.77 1.61 6.65
N ARG A 154 5.67 2.13 5.84
CA ARG A 154 6.97 2.63 6.30
C ARG A 154 7.14 4.08 5.94
N VAL A 155 7.90 4.79 6.76
CA VAL A 155 8.49 6.08 6.38
C VAL A 155 9.97 5.84 6.15
N LEU A 156 10.42 6.13 4.93
CA LEU A 156 11.81 6.00 4.53
C LEU A 156 12.42 7.39 4.36
N GLN A 157 13.66 7.57 4.78
CA GLN A 157 14.46 8.73 4.40
C GLN A 157 15.27 8.38 3.16
N LEU A 158 15.05 9.12 2.07
CA LEU A 158 15.87 9.08 0.88
C LEU A 158 16.82 10.28 0.90
N GLN A 159 18.12 10.01 1.03
CA GLN A 159 19.16 11.02 1.07
C GLN A 159 19.96 11.01 -0.23
N ASN A 160 20.09 12.18 -0.87
CA ASN A 160 21.03 12.39 -1.97
C ASN A 160 22.42 12.65 -1.38
N THR A 161 23.39 11.78 -1.65
CA THR A 161 24.73 11.87 -1.06
C THR A 161 25.58 12.96 -1.70
N MET A 162 25.22 13.44 -2.89
CA MET A 162 25.95 14.50 -3.59
C MET A 162 25.57 15.88 -3.05
N THR A 163 24.27 16.10 -2.77
CA THR A 163 23.75 17.40 -2.28
C THR A 163 23.58 17.45 -0.77
N GLY A 164 23.46 16.30 -0.11
CA GLY A 164 23.12 16.19 1.32
C GLY A 164 21.62 16.35 1.61
N GLU A 165 20.79 16.73 0.62
CA GLU A 165 19.35 16.87 0.77
C GLU A 165 18.70 15.52 1.10
N SER A 166 17.67 15.53 1.95
CA SER A 166 16.90 14.34 2.33
C SER A 166 15.41 14.58 2.21
N ARG A 167 14.68 13.55 1.78
CA ARG A 167 13.22 13.56 1.66
C ARG A 167 12.61 12.36 2.36
N GLU A 168 11.44 12.55 2.95
CA GLU A 168 10.64 11.44 3.48
C GLU A 168 9.77 10.85 2.38
N ILE A 169 9.83 9.53 2.24
CA ILE A 169 9.09 8.76 1.26
C ILE A 169 8.21 7.76 2.02
N TYR A 170 6.90 7.81 1.78
CA TYR A 170 6.00 6.79 2.28
C TYR A 170 6.13 5.52 1.44
N HIS A 171 6.29 4.38 2.09
CA HIS A 171 6.30 3.07 1.46
C HIS A 171 5.08 2.28 1.93
N PHE A 172 4.10 2.14 1.06
CA PHE A 172 2.88 1.39 1.32
C PHE A 172 3.00 0.01 0.70
N HIS A 173 3.07 -1.03 1.52
CA HIS A 173 3.30 -2.39 1.07
C HIS A 173 2.08 -3.27 1.33
N TYR A 174 1.30 -3.60 0.30
CA TYR A 174 0.22 -4.58 0.41
C TYR A 174 0.79 -6.00 0.38
N THR A 175 0.69 -6.73 1.49
CA THR A 175 1.45 -7.97 1.73
C THR A 175 0.69 -9.25 1.41
N THR A 176 -0.64 -9.21 1.33
CA THR A 176 -1.50 -10.40 1.17
C THR A 176 -2.11 -10.55 -0.23
N TRP A 177 -1.73 -9.73 -1.21
CA TRP A 177 -2.24 -9.85 -2.58
C TRP A 177 -1.55 -11.00 -3.33
N PRO A 178 -2.26 -12.09 -3.71
CA PRO A 178 -1.66 -13.21 -4.44
C PRO A 178 -1.32 -12.86 -5.90
N ASP A 179 -0.21 -13.43 -6.42
CA ASP A 179 0.19 -13.26 -7.81
C ASP A 179 -0.83 -13.89 -8.78
N PHE A 180 -1.27 -13.10 -9.78
CA PHE A 180 -2.38 -13.37 -10.72
C PHE A 180 -3.76 -13.58 -10.08
N GLY A 181 -3.89 -13.39 -8.77
CA GLY A 181 -5.18 -13.38 -8.10
C GLY A 181 -5.68 -11.97 -7.81
N VAL A 182 -6.64 -11.91 -6.91
CA VAL A 182 -7.27 -10.69 -6.41
C VAL A 182 -7.17 -10.66 -4.88
N PRO A 183 -7.29 -9.48 -4.23
CA PRO A 183 -7.45 -9.39 -2.79
C PRO A 183 -8.64 -10.21 -2.30
N GLU A 184 -8.59 -10.69 -1.06
CA GLU A 184 -9.66 -11.52 -0.48
C GLU A 184 -11.02 -10.80 -0.43
N SER A 185 -11.01 -9.48 -0.28
CA SER A 185 -12.21 -8.66 -0.32
C SER A 185 -11.93 -7.25 -0.88
N PRO A 186 -12.92 -6.60 -1.52
CA PRO A 186 -12.83 -5.19 -1.86
C PRO A 186 -12.59 -4.30 -0.63
N ALA A 187 -13.14 -4.65 0.53
CA ALA A 187 -13.01 -3.87 1.77
C ALA A 187 -11.55 -3.72 2.23
N SER A 188 -10.77 -4.80 2.25
CA SER A 188 -9.34 -4.73 2.63
C SER A 188 -8.53 -3.91 1.63
N PHE A 189 -8.83 -4.04 0.33
CA PHE A 189 -8.20 -3.25 -0.71
C PHE A 189 -8.54 -1.75 -0.58
N LEU A 190 -9.81 -1.41 -0.37
CA LEU A 190 -10.28 -0.04 -0.23
C LEU A 190 -9.72 0.63 1.03
N ASN A 191 -9.66 -0.09 2.16
CA ASN A 191 -9.03 0.46 3.36
C ASN A 191 -7.56 0.80 3.14
N PHE A 192 -6.81 -0.06 2.43
CA PHE A 192 -5.44 0.26 2.04
C PHE A 192 -5.38 1.49 1.13
N LEU A 193 -6.22 1.56 0.09
CA LEU A 193 -6.25 2.69 -0.83
C LEU A 193 -6.58 4.01 -0.12
N PHE A 194 -7.55 4.00 0.80
CA PHE A 194 -7.93 5.17 1.58
C PHE A 194 -6.81 5.61 2.52
N LYS A 195 -6.06 4.68 3.14
CA LYS A 195 -4.85 5.02 3.91
C LYS A 195 -3.78 5.71 3.05
N VAL A 196 -3.62 5.30 1.80
CA VAL A 196 -2.72 6.00 0.85
C VAL A 196 -3.24 7.39 0.50
N ARG A 197 -4.56 7.57 0.35
CA ARG A 197 -5.16 8.90 0.09
C ARG A 197 -5.03 9.83 1.29
N GLU A 198 -5.27 9.34 2.50
CA GLU A 198 -5.18 10.08 3.76
C GLU A 198 -3.78 10.66 4.01
N SER A 199 -2.71 10.03 3.48
CA SER A 199 -1.35 10.57 3.61
C SER A 199 -1.07 11.80 2.72
N GLY A 200 -2.01 12.16 1.84
CA GLY A 200 -1.85 13.24 0.86
C GLY A 200 -0.84 12.92 -0.25
N SER A 201 -0.35 11.68 -0.34
CA SER A 201 0.70 11.30 -1.29
C SER A 201 0.23 11.18 -2.74
N LEU A 202 -1.08 11.17 -2.98
CA LEU A 202 -1.70 11.14 -4.32
C LEU A 202 -2.17 12.54 -4.78
N GLY A 203 -1.93 13.58 -3.98
CA GLY A 203 -2.34 14.96 -4.28
C GLY A 203 -1.66 15.54 -5.52
N ALA A 204 -2.28 16.55 -6.13
CA ALA A 204 -1.79 17.16 -7.37
C ALA A 204 -0.53 18.03 -7.15
N GLU A 205 -0.34 18.50 -5.91
CA GLU A 205 0.81 19.23 -5.42
C GLU A 205 2.06 18.37 -5.18
N GLN A 206 1.96 17.05 -5.33
CA GLN A 206 3.07 16.11 -5.21
C GLN A 206 3.48 15.56 -6.57
N GLY A 207 4.71 15.07 -6.68
CA GLY A 207 5.10 14.23 -7.81
C GLY A 207 4.26 12.94 -7.88
N PRO A 208 4.12 12.34 -9.07
CA PRO A 208 3.29 11.14 -9.26
C PRO A 208 3.76 10.00 -8.36
N ALA A 209 2.82 9.35 -7.68
CA ALA A 209 3.15 8.20 -6.83
C ALA A 209 3.64 7.03 -7.68
N VAL A 210 4.68 6.33 -7.20
CA VAL A 210 5.23 5.17 -7.89
C VAL A 210 4.46 3.92 -7.44
N VAL A 211 3.78 3.25 -8.36
CA VAL A 211 3.02 2.03 -8.09
C VAL A 211 3.68 0.87 -8.80
N HIS A 212 4.01 -0.19 -8.06
CA HIS A 212 4.63 -1.37 -8.67
C HIS A 212 4.10 -2.68 -8.09
N CYS A 213 4.30 -3.73 -8.86
CA CYS A 213 4.18 -5.11 -8.41
C CYS A 213 5.42 -5.85 -8.94
N SER A 214 5.27 -7.05 -9.51
CA SER A 214 6.38 -7.70 -10.22
C SER A 214 6.61 -7.09 -11.61
N ALA A 215 5.59 -7.09 -12.47
CA ALA A 215 5.68 -6.54 -13.83
C ALA A 215 5.20 -5.09 -13.96
N GLY A 216 4.48 -4.58 -12.95
CA GLY A 216 3.93 -3.22 -12.97
C GLY A 216 2.71 -3.04 -13.85
N ILE A 217 1.91 -4.09 -14.09
CA ILE A 217 0.76 -4.03 -15.01
C ILE A 217 -0.53 -4.63 -14.43
N GLY A 218 -0.51 -5.82 -13.83
CA GLY A 218 -1.74 -6.46 -13.31
C GLY A 218 -2.30 -5.79 -12.06
N ARG A 219 -1.64 -6.01 -10.91
CA ARG A 219 -2.03 -5.44 -9.60
C ARG A 219 -1.92 -3.91 -9.60
N SER A 220 -0.85 -3.39 -10.19
CA SER A 220 -0.63 -1.94 -10.36
C SER A 220 -1.73 -1.28 -11.19
N GLY A 221 -2.13 -1.91 -12.31
CA GLY A 221 -3.24 -1.42 -13.13
C GLY A 221 -4.58 -1.48 -12.39
N THR A 222 -4.82 -2.54 -11.62
CA THR A 222 -6.02 -2.67 -10.77
C THR A 222 -6.11 -1.50 -9.78
N LEU A 223 -5.01 -1.21 -9.05
CA LEU A 223 -5.00 -0.13 -8.07
C LEU A 223 -5.25 1.23 -8.71
N ALA A 224 -4.49 1.54 -9.76
CA ALA A 224 -4.59 2.85 -10.42
C ALA A 224 -5.93 3.04 -11.14
N LEU A 225 -6.54 1.98 -11.68
CA LEU A 225 -7.89 2.04 -12.27
C LEU A 225 -8.94 2.34 -11.20
N VAL A 226 -8.94 1.59 -10.10
CA VAL A 226 -9.93 1.80 -9.03
C VAL A 226 -9.80 3.19 -8.44
N ASP A 227 -8.58 3.65 -8.16
CA ASP A 227 -8.35 5.01 -7.67
C ASP A 227 -8.93 6.05 -8.64
N THR A 228 -8.52 5.98 -9.91
CA THR A 228 -8.94 6.92 -10.95
C THR A 228 -10.47 6.96 -11.10
N CYS A 229 -11.12 5.80 -11.16
CA CYS A 229 -12.58 5.74 -11.26
C CYS A 229 -13.27 6.42 -10.07
N LEU A 230 -12.83 6.13 -8.84
CA LEU A 230 -13.40 6.77 -7.65
C LEU A 230 -13.19 8.29 -7.64
N VAL A 231 -12.05 8.77 -8.13
CA VAL A 231 -11.78 10.21 -8.27
C VAL A 231 -12.69 10.85 -9.31
N LEU A 232 -12.86 10.22 -10.47
CA LEU A 232 -13.77 10.71 -11.51
C LEU A 232 -15.21 10.76 -11.02
N MET A 233 -15.66 9.77 -10.24
CA MET A 233 -17.00 9.78 -9.64
C MET A 233 -17.20 10.96 -8.70
N ASP A 234 -16.22 11.22 -7.83
CA ASP A 234 -16.27 12.37 -6.91
C ASP A 234 -16.24 13.71 -7.66
N ARG A 235 -15.39 13.85 -8.70
CA ARG A 235 -15.32 15.09 -9.49
C ARG A 235 -16.59 15.35 -10.29
N ARG A 236 -17.16 14.32 -10.93
CA ARG A 236 -18.38 14.44 -11.74
C ARG A 236 -19.66 14.52 -10.90
N LYS A 237 -19.59 14.22 -9.60
CA LYS A 237 -20.74 14.11 -8.67
C LYS A 237 -21.86 13.21 -9.21
N ASN A 238 -21.50 12.26 -10.07
CA ASN A 238 -22.42 11.31 -10.70
C ASN A 238 -21.70 9.97 -10.95
N PRO A 239 -21.84 9.00 -10.04
CA PRO A 239 -21.21 7.69 -10.17
C PRO A 239 -21.57 6.94 -11.46
N SER A 240 -22.80 7.12 -11.96
CA SER A 240 -23.28 6.44 -13.18
C SER A 240 -22.63 6.96 -14.47
N SER A 241 -21.87 8.05 -14.41
CA SER A 241 -21.18 8.62 -15.58
C SER A 241 -19.82 7.97 -15.88
N VAL A 242 -19.25 7.20 -14.94
CA VAL A 242 -17.91 6.63 -15.08
C VAL A 242 -17.97 5.27 -15.77
N ASP A 243 -17.38 5.19 -16.96
CA ASP A 243 -17.17 3.96 -17.71
C ASP A 243 -15.79 3.37 -17.38
N ILE A 244 -15.78 2.26 -16.64
CA ILE A 244 -14.54 1.59 -16.19
C ILE A 244 -13.74 1.06 -17.40
N GLN A 245 -14.41 0.55 -18.44
CA GLN A 245 -13.74 -0.02 -19.60
C GLN A 245 -13.00 1.08 -20.37
N LYS A 246 -13.68 2.21 -20.58
CA LYS A 246 -13.07 3.38 -21.23
C LYS A 246 -11.87 3.89 -20.43
N VAL A 247 -12.00 4.06 -19.11
CA VAL A 247 -10.88 4.51 -18.26
C VAL A 247 -9.70 3.55 -18.34
N LEU A 248 -9.94 2.24 -18.36
CA LEU A 248 -8.87 1.24 -18.52
C LEU A 248 -8.21 1.33 -19.91
N LEU A 249 -8.98 1.54 -20.98
CA LEU A 249 -8.43 1.74 -22.33
C LEU A 249 -7.57 3.00 -22.39
N ASP A 250 -8.06 4.13 -21.85
CA ASP A 250 -7.31 5.39 -21.76
C ASP A 250 -5.99 5.19 -20.98
N MET A 251 -6.01 4.46 -19.85
CA MET A 251 -4.78 4.15 -19.10
C MET A 251 -3.82 3.23 -19.87
N ARG A 252 -4.36 2.30 -20.68
CA ARG A 252 -3.57 1.39 -21.51
C ARG A 252 -2.87 2.10 -22.67
N GLU A 253 -3.24 3.34 -23.00
CA GLU A 253 -2.46 4.15 -23.93
C GLU A 253 -1.07 4.48 -23.38
N TYR A 254 -0.92 4.56 -22.06
CA TYR A 254 0.35 4.90 -21.42
C TYR A 254 1.20 3.67 -21.06
N ARG A 255 0.58 2.54 -20.74
CA ARG A 255 1.30 1.31 -20.40
C ARG A 255 0.53 0.08 -20.86
N MET A 256 1.22 -0.81 -21.57
CA MET A 256 0.62 -2.05 -22.05
C MET A 256 0.09 -2.94 -20.92
N GLY A 257 -0.97 -3.70 -21.23
CA GLY A 257 -1.37 -4.87 -20.45
C GLY A 257 -1.86 -4.58 -19.03
N LEU A 258 -2.25 -3.34 -18.70
CA LEU A 258 -2.84 -3.03 -17.39
C LEU A 258 -4.06 -3.92 -17.14
N ILE A 259 -4.12 -4.56 -15.96
CA ILE A 259 -5.04 -5.66 -15.64
C ILE A 259 -4.78 -6.89 -16.51
N GLN A 260 -4.40 -8.00 -15.87
CA GLN A 260 -3.84 -9.18 -16.54
C GLN A 260 -4.79 -10.39 -16.56
N THR A 261 -5.90 -10.34 -15.82
CA THR A 261 -6.88 -11.43 -15.76
C THR A 261 -8.32 -10.89 -15.75
N PRO A 262 -9.30 -11.68 -16.23
CA PRO A 262 -10.71 -11.35 -16.08
C PRO A 262 -11.11 -11.14 -14.62
N ASP A 263 -10.53 -11.91 -13.70
CA ASP A 263 -10.81 -11.77 -12.26
C ASP A 263 -10.34 -10.42 -11.71
N GLN A 264 -9.19 -9.90 -12.17
CA GLN A 264 -8.73 -8.55 -11.80
C GLN A 264 -9.66 -7.46 -12.35
N LEU A 265 -10.18 -7.63 -13.57
CA LEU A 265 -11.17 -6.72 -14.13
C LEU A 265 -12.47 -6.75 -13.31
N ARG A 266 -13.01 -7.94 -13.06
CA ARG A 266 -14.17 -8.16 -12.20
C ARG A 266 -13.98 -7.54 -10.81
N PHE A 267 -12.83 -7.78 -10.19
CA PHE A 267 -12.50 -7.19 -8.89
C PHE A 267 -12.43 -5.67 -8.93
N SER A 268 -11.92 -5.09 -10.02
CA SER A 268 -11.89 -3.62 -10.19
C SER A 268 -13.31 -3.05 -10.17
N TYR A 269 -14.27 -3.68 -10.87
CA TYR A 269 -15.68 -3.28 -10.80
C TYR A 269 -16.23 -3.38 -9.38
N MET A 270 -16.00 -4.50 -8.69
CA MET A 270 -16.46 -4.68 -7.31
C MET A 270 -15.91 -3.60 -6.38
N ALA A 271 -14.62 -3.29 -6.48
CA ALA A 271 -13.95 -2.29 -5.66
C ALA A 271 -14.42 -0.87 -5.97
N VAL A 272 -14.68 -0.53 -7.24
CA VAL A 272 -15.24 0.77 -7.61
C VAL A 272 -16.68 0.92 -7.10
N ILE A 273 -17.52 -0.11 -7.26
CA ILE A 273 -18.91 -0.11 -6.77
C ILE A 273 -18.94 0.06 -5.24
N GLU A 274 -18.14 -0.73 -4.52
CA GLU A 274 -18.08 -0.66 -3.06
C GLU A 274 -17.49 0.68 -2.58
N GLY A 275 -16.41 1.15 -3.21
CA GLY A 275 -15.79 2.43 -2.88
C GLY A 275 -16.70 3.62 -3.15
N ALA A 276 -17.57 3.56 -4.17
CA ALA A 276 -18.56 4.58 -4.44
C ALA A 276 -19.60 4.67 -3.31
N LYS A 277 -20.04 3.53 -2.76
CA LYS A 277 -20.95 3.47 -1.61
C LYS A 277 -20.33 4.12 -0.37
N LEU A 278 -19.08 3.78 -0.07
CA LEU A 278 -18.36 4.33 1.08
C LEU A 278 -18.18 5.85 0.97
N THR A 279 -17.79 6.36 -0.21
CA THR A 279 -17.64 7.80 -0.45
C THR A 279 -18.97 8.55 -0.27
N LEU A 280 -20.09 7.99 -0.73
CA LEU A 280 -21.42 8.58 -0.56
C LEU A 280 -21.88 8.62 0.92
N LEU A 281 -21.57 7.55 1.67
CA LEU A 281 -21.85 7.48 3.11
C LEU A 281 -21.04 8.50 3.89
N GLU A 282 -19.76 8.69 3.57
CA GLU A 282 -18.91 9.71 4.18
C GLU A 282 -19.39 11.14 3.87
N CYS A 283 -19.79 11.42 2.63
CA CYS A 283 -20.42 12.71 2.29
C CYS A 283 -21.72 12.95 3.07
N SER A 284 -22.55 11.92 3.25
CA SER A 284 -23.80 12.02 4.00
C SER A 284 -23.53 12.21 5.50
N ALA A 285 -22.53 11.53 6.05
CA ALA A 285 -22.12 11.69 7.46
C ALA A 285 -21.47 13.06 7.72
N ALA A 286 -20.66 13.56 6.78
CA ALA A 286 -20.06 14.90 6.85
C ALA A 286 -21.12 16.02 6.75
N GLN A 287 -22.23 15.79 6.02
CA GLN A 287 -23.36 16.72 5.95
C GLN A 287 -24.26 16.73 7.20
N ILE A 288 -24.22 15.68 8.03
CA ILE A 288 -24.97 15.62 9.31
C ILE A 288 -24.25 16.40 10.43
N VAL A 289 -23.00 16.82 10.23
CA VAL A 289 -22.34 17.81 11.10
C VAL A 289 -22.92 19.19 10.78
N ILE A 290 -24.06 19.49 11.41
CA ILE A 290 -24.71 20.81 11.37
C ILE A 290 -23.68 21.90 11.70
N PRO A 291 -23.53 22.95 10.86
CA PRO A 291 -22.81 24.14 11.26
C PRO A 291 -23.50 24.73 12.49
N ARG A 292 -22.79 24.82 13.62
CA ARG A 292 -23.16 25.78 14.67
C ARG A 292 -22.87 27.17 14.12
N ASP A 293 -23.70 27.65 13.20
CA ASP A 293 -23.76 29.05 12.86
C ASP A 293 -24.36 29.78 14.06
N GLY A 294 -23.55 30.69 14.60
CA GLY A 294 -23.90 31.57 15.69
C GLY A 294 -25.10 32.43 15.32
N VAL A 295 -26.12 32.33 16.16
CA VAL A 295 -26.89 33.51 16.57
C VAL A 295 -26.78 33.54 18.09
N GLU A 296 -25.62 33.96 18.57
CA GLU A 296 -25.47 34.35 19.96
C GLU A 296 -26.07 35.76 20.08
N ALA A 297 -27.35 35.81 20.43
CA ALA A 297 -27.98 37.05 20.83
C ALA A 297 -27.27 37.55 22.09
N ASP A 298 -26.82 38.81 22.06
CA ASP A 298 -26.29 39.57 23.20
C ASP A 298 -27.09 39.28 24.47
N LEU A 299 -26.51 38.47 25.36
CA LEU A 299 -26.95 38.37 26.74
C LEU A 299 -25.75 38.79 27.61
N PRO A 300 -25.92 39.80 28.48
CA PRO A 300 -24.84 40.23 29.36
C PRO A 300 -24.45 39.10 30.32
N PRO A 301 -23.17 39.00 30.73
CA PRO A 301 -22.69 37.92 31.57
C PRO A 301 -23.42 37.91 32.93
N PRO A 302 -23.66 36.72 33.52
CA PRO A 302 -24.35 36.62 34.80
C PRO A 302 -23.50 37.26 35.92
N PRO A 303 -24.14 37.88 36.93
CA PRO A 303 -23.44 38.54 38.02
C PRO A 303 -22.68 37.51 38.89
N PRO A 304 -21.53 37.90 39.48
CA PRO A 304 -20.75 37.03 40.34
C PRO A 304 -21.51 36.69 41.65
N PRO A 305 -21.20 35.54 42.28
CA PRO A 305 -21.89 35.10 43.49
C PRO A 305 -21.65 36.04 44.69
N PRO A 306 -22.57 36.09 45.67
CA PRO A 306 -22.48 37.03 46.79
C PRO A 306 -21.26 36.72 47.66
N ARG A 307 -20.44 37.74 47.92
CA ARG A 307 -19.37 37.64 48.93
C ARG A 307 -19.99 37.74 50.34
N PRO A 308 -19.53 36.92 51.31
CA PRO A 308 -19.90 37.09 52.71
C PRO A 308 -19.39 38.43 53.26
N HIS A 309 -20.23 39.08 54.07
CA HIS A 309 -19.95 40.36 54.69
C HIS A 309 -18.68 40.36 55.54
N LEU A 310 -17.89 41.43 55.37
CA LEU A 310 -16.84 41.87 56.27
C LEU A 310 -17.38 42.04 57.69
N ASN A 311 -16.55 41.70 58.68
CA ASN A 311 -16.53 42.46 59.92
C ASN A 311 -15.09 42.91 60.20
N ASP A 312 -14.99 44.17 60.57
CA ASP A 312 -13.80 44.99 60.68
C ASP A 312 -12.76 44.47 61.68
N ASN A 313 -11.47 44.67 61.36
CA ASN A 313 -10.58 45.54 62.15
C ASN A 313 -9.22 45.72 61.44
N ARG A 314 -8.95 46.97 61.07
CA ARG A 314 -7.63 47.57 60.77
C ARG A 314 -6.74 47.63 62.03
N PRO A 315 -5.48 48.13 62.00
CA PRO A 315 -4.55 48.39 60.88
C PRO A 315 -3.11 47.89 61.18
N ASN A 316 -2.21 47.73 60.20
CA ASN A 316 -1.04 48.60 59.89
C ASN A 316 0.01 47.61 59.32
N GLY A 317 0.86 47.90 58.34
CA GLY A 317 1.13 49.08 57.53
C GLY A 317 2.29 48.71 56.58
N GLN A 318 2.21 49.21 55.34
CA GLN A 318 3.30 49.79 54.52
C GLN A 318 4.60 48.98 54.22
N PRO A 319 5.38 49.37 53.17
CA PRO A 319 5.54 48.48 52.00
C PRO A 319 6.98 48.31 51.45
N GLY A 320 7.18 47.21 50.70
CA GLY A 320 8.16 47.06 49.60
C GLY A 320 9.67 47.05 49.98
N PRO A 321 10.59 47.02 49.00
CA PRO A 321 10.45 46.62 47.58
C PRO A 321 11.61 45.73 47.03
N CYS A 322 11.44 45.29 45.78
CA CYS A 322 12.41 45.06 44.68
C CYS A 322 13.85 44.56 44.96
N ALA A 323 14.26 43.49 44.24
CA ALA A 323 15.21 43.54 43.10
C ALA A 323 15.92 42.17 42.88
N GLU A 324 15.96 41.74 41.61
CA GLU A 324 16.92 40.77 41.03
C GLU A 324 18.35 41.38 40.91
N PRO A 325 19.37 40.79 40.22
CA PRO A 325 19.71 39.41 39.82
C PRO A 325 21.22 39.07 40.12
N GLU A 326 21.75 38.01 39.48
CA GLU A 326 23.16 37.65 39.17
C GLU A 326 23.81 36.62 40.12
N ALA A 327 24.12 35.39 39.67
CA ALA A 327 25.08 34.88 38.67
C ALA A 327 26.43 34.46 39.30
N THR A 328 27.11 33.53 38.63
CA THR A 328 28.45 32.94 38.89
C THR A 328 28.50 31.82 39.93
N SER A 329 29.27 30.74 39.82
CA SER A 329 30.06 30.05 38.78
C SER A 329 30.71 28.84 39.46
N GLU A 330 31.32 27.93 38.68
CA GLU A 330 32.39 26.98 39.07
C GLU A 330 32.02 25.55 39.53
N GLU A 331 32.25 24.61 38.60
CA GLU A 331 32.82 23.27 38.82
C GLU A 331 34.33 23.39 39.17
N PRO A 332 35.04 22.39 39.79
CA PRO A 332 35.23 21.08 39.15
C PRO A 332 35.62 19.83 40.02
N LEU A 333 35.61 18.67 39.34
CA LEU A 333 36.51 17.50 39.46
C LEU A 333 36.33 16.41 40.57
N SER A 334 35.93 15.22 40.07
CA SER A 334 36.52 13.87 40.27
C SER A 334 36.64 13.24 41.67
N ALA A 335 35.97 12.08 41.86
CA ALA A 335 36.60 10.78 42.21
C ALA A 335 35.52 9.70 42.53
N GLU A 336 35.62 8.53 41.89
CA GLU A 336 35.03 7.27 42.39
C GLU A 336 35.83 6.75 43.60
N PRO A 337 35.22 5.94 44.49
CA PRO A 337 35.47 4.51 44.41
C PRO A 337 34.27 3.60 44.76
N GLN A 338 34.43 2.33 44.37
CA GLN A 338 33.49 1.21 44.41
C GLN A 338 33.09 0.73 45.83
N SER A 339 31.96 0.00 45.84
CA SER A 339 31.70 -1.26 46.58
C SER A 339 31.06 -1.23 47.98
N ALA A 340 29.79 -1.67 47.97
CA ALA A 340 29.14 -2.66 48.84
C ALA A 340 28.67 -2.27 50.26
N GLY A 341 27.38 -2.51 50.51
CA GLY A 341 26.81 -2.75 51.84
C GLY A 341 25.44 -2.12 52.08
N GLU A 342 24.37 -2.81 51.66
CA GLU A 342 23.02 -2.71 52.26
C GLU A 342 23.06 -3.10 53.76
N PRO A 343 22.10 -2.66 54.64
CA PRO A 343 20.66 -2.86 54.40
C PRO A 343 19.72 -1.76 54.93
N GLU A 344 18.54 -1.61 54.31
CA GLU A 344 17.37 -1.12 55.03
C GLU A 344 16.07 -1.66 54.42
N SER A 345 15.33 -2.39 55.24
CA SER A 345 14.00 -2.94 54.97
C SER A 345 12.92 -1.94 55.36
N GLN A 346 12.08 -1.51 54.42
CA GLN A 346 10.72 -1.01 54.68
C GLN A 346 9.90 -0.99 53.36
N ASP A 347 8.80 -1.76 53.35
CA ASP A 347 7.75 -1.82 52.31
C ASP A 347 6.97 -0.48 52.21
N PRO A 348 6.37 -0.12 51.04
CA PRO A 348 5.04 -0.64 50.72
C PRO A 348 4.77 -1.01 49.25
N ASP A 349 4.13 -2.17 49.10
CA ASP A 349 3.33 -2.64 47.97
C ASP A 349 2.43 -1.57 47.34
N THR A 350 2.52 -1.40 46.01
CA THR A 350 1.37 -1.15 45.07
C THR A 350 1.76 -1.02 43.58
N ALA A 351 2.99 -1.34 43.17
CA ALA A 351 3.41 -1.19 41.75
C ALA A 351 3.55 -2.52 40.95
N ASP A 352 3.77 -3.67 41.61
CA ASP A 352 4.30 -4.87 40.92
C ASP A 352 3.21 -5.77 40.27
N SER A 353 1.94 -5.65 40.69
CA SER A 353 0.84 -6.45 40.11
C SER A 353 0.58 -6.12 38.64
N SER A 354 0.82 -4.87 38.22
CA SER A 354 0.53 -4.42 36.85
C SER A 354 1.53 -4.96 35.81
N GLY A 355 2.78 -5.19 36.21
CA GLY A 355 3.86 -5.70 35.35
C GLY A 355 3.69 -7.19 35.03
N HIS A 356 3.31 -7.99 36.02
CA HIS A 356 3.08 -9.43 35.85
C HIS A 356 1.84 -9.74 35.02
N VAL A 357 0.74 -8.98 35.18
CA VAL A 357 -0.47 -9.14 34.34
C VAL A 357 -0.20 -8.77 32.89
N ARG A 358 0.58 -7.69 32.63
CA ARG A 358 0.98 -7.28 31.27
C ARG A 358 1.92 -8.29 30.61
N LYS A 359 2.86 -8.86 31.36
CA LYS A 359 3.77 -9.91 30.87
C LYS A 359 3.02 -11.19 30.50
N ARG A 360 2.08 -11.62 31.34
CA ARG A 360 1.24 -12.81 31.11
C ARG A 360 0.33 -12.66 29.89
N HIS A 361 -0.30 -11.49 29.71
CA HIS A 361 -1.09 -11.21 28.50
C HIS A 361 -0.25 -11.18 27.22
N ARG A 362 1.02 -10.77 27.28
CA ARG A 362 1.93 -10.79 26.13
C ARG A 362 2.31 -12.23 25.77
N GLU A 363 2.61 -13.06 26.76
CA GLU A 363 2.95 -14.48 26.57
C GLU A 363 1.76 -15.29 26.04
N GLU A 364 0.54 -15.03 26.53
CA GLU A 364 -0.69 -15.65 26.01
C GLU A 364 -0.98 -15.27 24.55
N ARG A 365 -0.73 -14.00 24.15
CA ARG A 365 -0.85 -13.57 22.74
C ARG A 365 0.18 -14.24 21.84
N ILE A 366 1.42 -14.39 22.31
CA ILE A 366 2.48 -15.08 21.57
C ILE A 366 2.12 -16.56 21.39
N ALA A 367 1.64 -17.23 22.45
CA ALA A 367 1.23 -18.63 22.39
C ALA A 367 0.02 -18.84 21.44
N SER A 368 -1.00 -17.99 21.52
CA SER A 368 -2.17 -18.00 20.63
C SER A 368 -1.78 -17.79 19.16
N THR A 369 -0.85 -16.86 18.91
CA THR A 369 -0.34 -16.58 17.55
C THR A 369 0.47 -17.77 17.00
N SER A 370 1.34 -18.37 17.82
CA SER A 370 2.10 -19.57 17.46
C SER A 370 1.19 -20.75 17.12
N GLN A 371 0.12 -20.96 17.89
CA GLN A 371 -0.85 -22.02 17.66
C GLN A 371 -1.64 -21.80 16.35
N LYS A 372 -2.03 -20.55 16.04
CA LYS A 372 -2.68 -20.21 14.75
C LYS A 372 -1.72 -20.41 13.55
N VAL A 373 -0.44 -20.08 13.71
CA VAL A 373 0.58 -20.32 12.68
C VAL A 373 0.80 -21.81 12.44
N GLN A 374 0.84 -22.64 13.49
CA GLN A 374 0.90 -24.10 13.34
C GLN A 374 -0.33 -24.67 12.63
N GLN A 375 -1.54 -24.21 12.98
CA GLN A 375 -2.77 -24.63 12.28
C GLN A 375 -2.76 -24.23 10.80
N MET A 376 -2.27 -23.04 10.46
CA MET A 376 -2.13 -22.61 9.06
C MET A 376 -1.10 -23.46 8.30
N LYS A 377 0.06 -23.76 8.90
CA LYS A 377 1.07 -24.64 8.30
C LYS A 377 0.52 -26.05 8.04
N GLN A 378 -0.28 -26.58 8.96
CA GLN A 378 -0.90 -27.90 8.81
C GLN A 378 -1.94 -27.90 7.68
N ARG A 379 -2.78 -26.85 7.58
CA ARG A 379 -3.75 -26.69 6.47
C ARG A 379 -3.08 -26.53 5.10
N LEU A 380 -1.96 -25.79 5.03
CA LEU A 380 -1.16 -25.66 3.81
C LEU A 380 -0.57 -27.02 3.39
N SER A 381 0.01 -27.77 4.34
CA SER A 381 0.54 -29.11 4.09
C SER A 381 -0.53 -30.10 3.61
N ASP A 382 -1.73 -30.06 4.21
CA ASP A 382 -2.86 -30.89 3.77
C ASP A 382 -3.37 -30.49 2.38
N SER A 383 -3.37 -29.20 2.06
CA SER A 383 -3.73 -28.70 0.73
C SER A 383 -2.71 -29.11 -0.34
N GLU A 384 -1.41 -29.09 -0.01
CA GLU A 384 -0.34 -29.57 -0.89
C GLU A 384 -0.46 -31.09 -1.12
N ARG A 385 -0.69 -31.88 -0.06
CA ARG A 385 -0.95 -33.32 -0.18
C ARG A 385 -2.18 -33.63 -1.04
N LYS A 386 -3.26 -32.84 -0.93
CA LYS A 386 -4.45 -32.99 -1.79
C LYS A 386 -4.15 -32.64 -3.24
N ARG A 387 -3.37 -31.59 -3.49
CA ARG A 387 -2.95 -31.17 -4.84
C ARG A 387 -2.04 -32.22 -5.49
N ASP A 388 -1.09 -32.77 -4.76
CA ASP A 388 -0.18 -33.79 -5.28
C ASP A 388 -0.93 -35.09 -5.60
N LYS A 389 -1.87 -35.50 -4.74
CA LYS A 389 -2.81 -36.57 -5.05
C LYS A 389 -3.60 -36.26 -6.33
N TRP A 390 -4.17 -35.07 -6.46
CA TRP A 390 -4.92 -34.71 -7.66
C TRP A 390 -4.05 -34.73 -8.93
N LEU A 391 -2.83 -34.20 -8.88
CA LEU A 391 -1.88 -34.23 -10.00
C LEU A 391 -1.47 -35.66 -10.38
N TYR A 392 -1.32 -36.55 -9.40
CA TYR A 392 -1.05 -37.97 -9.62
C TYR A 392 -2.24 -38.70 -10.29
N TRP A 393 -3.48 -38.44 -9.85
CA TRP A 393 -4.67 -39.10 -10.38
C TRP A 393 -5.19 -38.50 -11.69
N ARG A 394 -4.89 -37.23 -11.99
CA ARG A 394 -5.33 -36.51 -13.19
C ARG A 394 -5.01 -37.23 -14.51
N PRO A 395 -3.77 -37.67 -14.80
CA PRO A 395 -3.46 -38.39 -16.04
C PRO A 395 -4.14 -39.76 -16.10
N ILE A 396 -4.31 -40.45 -14.95
CA ILE A 396 -4.98 -41.74 -14.88
C ILE A 396 -6.47 -41.59 -15.23
N LEU A 397 -7.16 -40.61 -14.63
CA LEU A 397 -8.57 -40.33 -14.91
C LEU A 397 -8.81 -39.88 -16.36
N LEU A 398 -7.90 -39.07 -16.93
CA LEU A 398 -7.97 -38.66 -18.33
C LEU A 398 -7.80 -39.85 -19.29
N ASN A 399 -6.86 -40.76 -19.01
CA ASN A 399 -6.64 -41.94 -19.84
C ASN A 399 -7.80 -42.95 -19.76
N VAL A 400 -8.39 -43.13 -18.57
CA VAL A 400 -9.60 -43.97 -18.41
C VAL A 400 -10.79 -43.36 -19.16
N GLY A 401 -10.98 -42.04 -19.08
CA GLY A 401 -12.03 -41.33 -19.81
C GLY A 401 -11.87 -41.41 -21.33
N ALA A 402 -10.64 -41.25 -21.83
CA ALA A 402 -10.33 -41.39 -23.25
C ALA A 402 -10.56 -42.83 -23.75
N GLY A 403 -10.13 -43.83 -22.97
CA GLY A 403 -10.37 -45.25 -23.29
C GLY A 403 -11.86 -45.60 -23.35
N ALA A 404 -12.66 -45.09 -22.42
CA ALA A 404 -14.12 -45.28 -22.42
C ALA A 404 -14.77 -44.63 -23.65
N ALA A 405 -14.35 -43.42 -24.03
CA ALA A 405 -14.87 -42.74 -25.22
C ALA A 405 -14.55 -43.51 -26.53
N VAL A 406 -13.35 -44.07 -26.64
CA VAL A 406 -12.96 -44.92 -27.78
C VAL A 406 -13.78 -46.22 -27.81
N ALA A 407 -13.99 -46.87 -26.66
CA ALA A 407 -14.79 -48.08 -26.58
C ALA A 407 -16.25 -47.84 -26.98
N VAL A 408 -16.84 -46.73 -26.54
CA VAL A 408 -18.20 -46.30 -26.95
C VAL A 408 -18.25 -45.99 -28.45
N GLY A 409 -17.25 -45.27 -28.97
CA GLY A 409 -17.17 -44.97 -30.41
C GLY A 409 -17.09 -46.25 -31.27
N LEU A 410 -16.29 -47.24 -30.84
CA LEU A 410 -16.18 -48.52 -31.52
C LEU A 410 -17.47 -49.36 -31.43
N LEU A 411 -18.17 -49.32 -30.29
CA LEU A 411 -19.48 -49.95 -30.12
C LEU A 411 -20.53 -49.34 -31.06
N VAL A 412 -20.56 -48.01 -31.17
CA VAL A 412 -21.46 -47.30 -32.07
C VAL A 412 -21.16 -47.66 -33.53
N VAL A 413 -19.88 -47.66 -33.93
CA VAL A 413 -19.48 -48.05 -35.30
C VAL A 413 -19.86 -49.51 -35.60
N TRP A 414 -19.68 -50.42 -34.64
CA TRP A 414 -20.06 -51.83 -34.79
C TRP A 414 -21.58 -52.01 -34.93
N MET A 415 -22.38 -51.27 -34.16
CA MET A 415 -23.85 -51.31 -34.25
C MET A 415 -24.39 -50.77 -35.59
N TYR A 416 -23.70 -49.83 -36.22
CA TYR A 416 -24.09 -49.29 -37.54
C TYR A 416 -23.57 -50.09 -38.74
N ALA A 417 -22.71 -51.09 -38.49
CA ALA A 417 -22.14 -51.96 -39.52
C ALA A 417 -22.82 -53.35 -39.62
N GLN A 418 -23.82 -53.62 -38.78
CA GLN A 418 -24.80 -54.71 -38.94
C GLN A 418 -26.05 -54.18 -39.64
#